data_AF-A0A7S1SUQ5-F1
#
_entry.id   AF-A0A7S1SUQ5-F1
#
_cell.length_a   1.000
_cell.length_b   1.000
_cell.length_c   1.000
_cell.angle_alpha   90.00
_cell.angle_beta   90.00
_cell.angle_gamma   90.00
#
_symmetry.space_group_name_H-M   'P 1'
#
loop_
_entity.id
_entity.type
_entity.pdbx_description
1 polymer ?
#
loop_
_entity_poly.entity_id
_entity_poly.type
_entity_poly.pdbx_seq_one_letter_code
_entity_poly.pdbx_strand_id
1 'polypeptide(L)'
;TKACVDILTMGPTVVRGNGSEILALAGAASETKGVDSTQSAESALEAGKEIAREYGCVVAISGSTDLITDGHRVIEVNNGVAMLCDITATGCSVTALIAAYIAANPDDVMMATA
;
A
#
# COMPACT_ATOMS: atom_id res chain seq x y z
N THR A 1 -12.02 -6.02 -8.21
CA THR A 1 -10.98 -6.80 -7.52
C THR A 1 -10.27 -7.78 -8.44
N LYS A 2 -10.95 -8.59 -9.28
CA LYS A 2 -10.28 -9.50 -10.24
C LYS A 2 -9.15 -8.84 -11.05
N ALA A 3 -9.43 -7.70 -11.69
CA ALA A 3 -8.40 -6.95 -12.44
C ALA A 3 -7.20 -6.51 -11.58
N CYS A 4 -7.42 -6.19 -10.29
CA CYS A 4 -6.33 -5.84 -9.38
C CYS A 4 -5.45 -7.06 -9.06
N VAL A 5 -6.07 -8.23 -8.87
CA VAL A 5 -5.35 -9.50 -8.68
C VAL A 5 -4.56 -9.84 -9.94
N ASP A 6 -5.16 -9.70 -11.12
CA ASP A 6 -4.45 -9.91 -12.39
C ASP A 6 -3.22 -8.99 -12.50
N ILE A 7 -3.34 -7.72 -12.10
CA ILE A 7 -2.21 -6.76 -12.06
C ILE A 7 -1.16 -7.16 -11.03
N LEU A 8 -1.54 -7.66 -9.84
CA LEU A 8 -0.58 -8.15 -8.85
C LEU A 8 0.30 -9.27 -9.41
N THR A 9 -0.28 -10.18 -10.22
CA THR A 9 0.49 -11.26 -10.86
C THR A 9 1.52 -10.76 -11.89
N MET A 10 1.45 -9.48 -12.31
CA MET A 10 2.44 -8.86 -13.18
C MET A 10 3.68 -8.35 -12.43
N GLY A 11 3.72 -8.49 -11.10
CA GLY A 11 4.86 -8.10 -10.27
C GLY A 11 5.08 -6.59 -10.17
N PRO A 12 4.11 -5.81 -9.66
CA PRO A 12 4.31 -4.38 -9.46
C PRO A 12 5.40 -4.13 -8.41
N THR A 13 6.25 -3.11 -8.64
CA THR A 13 7.31 -2.73 -7.68
C THR A 13 6.72 -2.22 -6.35
N VAL A 14 5.62 -1.47 -6.42
CA VAL A 14 4.91 -0.91 -5.27
C VAL A 14 3.41 -1.08 -5.43
N VAL A 15 2.74 -1.42 -4.33
CA VAL A 15 1.28 -1.37 -4.16
C VAL A 15 0.97 -0.33 -3.09
N ARG A 16 0.18 0.69 -3.42
CA ARG A 16 -0.26 1.72 -2.46
C ARG A 16 -1.78 1.74 -2.39
N GLY A 17 -2.32 1.75 -1.18
CA GLY A 17 -3.75 1.94 -0.93
C GLY A 17 -4.01 2.32 0.52
N ASN A 18 -5.22 2.72 0.84
CA ASN A 18 -5.64 2.84 2.23
C ASN A 18 -5.92 1.44 2.84
N GLY A 19 -6.14 1.38 4.16
CA GLY A 19 -6.38 0.10 4.84
C GLY A 19 -7.52 -0.74 4.24
N SER A 20 -8.62 -0.11 3.82
CA SER A 20 -9.76 -0.79 3.19
C SER A 20 -9.41 -1.43 1.84
N GLU A 21 -8.62 -0.72 1.02
CA GLU A 21 -8.19 -1.18 -0.30
C GLU A 21 -7.22 -2.36 -0.19
N ILE A 22 -6.28 -2.29 0.75
CA ILE A 22 -5.30 -3.36 1.01
C ILE A 22 -5.99 -4.62 1.53
N LEU A 23 -6.93 -4.49 2.47
CA LEU A 23 -7.70 -5.61 2.99
C LEU A 23 -8.59 -6.24 1.91
N ALA A 24 -9.25 -5.42 1.08
CA ALA A 24 -10.05 -5.90 -0.04
C ALA A 24 -9.19 -6.61 -1.10
N LEU A 25 -7.97 -6.12 -1.34
CA LEU A 25 -7.03 -6.73 -2.27
C LEU A 25 -6.51 -8.08 -1.74
N ALA A 26 -6.13 -8.16 -0.46
CA ALA A 26 -5.70 -9.40 0.18
C ALA A 26 -6.82 -10.46 0.18
N GLY A 27 -8.03 -10.08 0.57
CA GLY A 27 -9.18 -11.01 0.55
C GLY A 27 -9.55 -11.48 -0.86
N ALA A 28 -9.34 -10.64 -1.88
CA ALA A 28 -9.54 -11.03 -3.27
C ALA A 28 -8.42 -11.94 -3.81
N ALA A 29 -7.19 -11.79 -3.32
CA ALA A 29 -6.05 -12.62 -3.70
C ALA A 29 -6.06 -14.00 -3.01
N SER A 30 -6.52 -14.07 -1.75
CA SER A 30 -6.37 -15.24 -0.87
C SER A 30 -7.66 -16.05 -0.63
N GLU A 31 -8.77 -15.76 -1.34
CA GLU A 31 -10.11 -16.37 -1.14
C GLU A 31 -10.60 -16.40 0.32
N THR A 32 -9.97 -15.67 1.23
CA THR A 32 -10.21 -15.74 2.67
C THR A 32 -11.39 -14.83 3.03
N LYS A 33 -12.40 -15.41 3.68
CA LYS A 33 -13.61 -14.71 4.13
C LYS A 33 -13.39 -14.00 5.46
N GLY A 34 -13.56 -12.68 5.46
CA GLY A 34 -13.84 -11.89 6.65
C GLY A 34 -12.85 -10.74 6.83
N VAL A 35 -13.31 -9.52 6.59
CA VAL A 35 -12.59 -8.30 6.97
C VAL A 35 -13.54 -7.48 7.84
N ASP A 36 -13.15 -7.26 9.09
CA ASP A 36 -13.89 -6.41 10.03
C ASP A 36 -13.79 -4.93 9.63
N SER A 37 -14.88 -4.21 9.83
CA SER A 37 -15.17 -2.88 9.25
C SER A 37 -14.41 -1.70 9.86
N THR A 38 -13.51 -1.93 10.81
CA THR A 38 -12.59 -0.91 11.35
C THR A 38 -11.27 -0.99 10.60
N GLN A 39 -11.17 -0.24 9.50
CA GLN A 39 -10.14 -0.38 8.48
C GLN A 39 -9.09 0.72 8.60
N SER A 40 -8.33 0.72 9.70
CA SER A 40 -7.17 1.59 9.87
C SER A 40 -5.95 1.04 9.11
N ALA A 41 -4.88 1.82 9.01
CA ALA A 41 -3.65 1.32 8.39
C ALA A 41 -3.09 0.12 9.18
N GLU A 42 -3.18 0.17 10.51
CA GLU A 42 -2.70 -0.86 11.43
C GLU A 42 -3.48 -2.17 11.26
N SER A 43 -4.81 -2.11 11.07
CA SER A 43 -5.61 -3.33 10.87
C SER A 43 -5.33 -4.00 9.52
N ALA A 44 -4.78 -3.26 8.55
CA ALA A 44 -4.37 -3.77 7.25
C ALA A 44 -2.90 -4.22 7.18
N LEU A 45 -2.10 -4.02 8.24
CA LEU A 45 -0.65 -4.25 8.19
C LEU A 45 -0.28 -5.71 7.89
N GLU A 46 -0.92 -6.68 8.53
CA GLU A 46 -0.62 -8.09 8.28
C GLU A 46 -1.00 -8.51 6.86
N ALA A 47 -2.15 -8.05 6.36
CA ALA A 47 -2.55 -8.24 4.97
C ALA A 47 -1.54 -7.62 3.98
N GLY A 48 -1.05 -6.41 4.28
CA GLY A 48 -0.01 -5.75 3.49
C GLY A 48 1.31 -6.53 3.49
N LYS A 49 1.72 -7.07 4.63
CA LYS A 49 2.92 -7.93 4.72
C LYS A 49 2.77 -9.22 3.91
N GLU A 50 1.60 -9.84 3.93
CA GLU A 50 1.31 -11.04 3.14
C GLU A 50 1.43 -10.76 1.64
N ILE A 51 0.77 -9.69 1.15
CA ILE A 51 0.88 -9.24 -0.25
C ILE A 51 2.34 -8.98 -0.61
N ALA A 52 3.07 -8.24 0.23
CA ALA A 52 4.47 -7.90 -0.05
C ALA A 52 5.37 -9.15 -0.20
N ARG A 53 5.21 -10.15 0.68
CA ARG A 53 5.97 -11.41 0.61
C ARG A 53 5.56 -12.26 -0.59
N GLU A 54 4.26 -12.38 -0.86
CA GLU A 54 3.74 -13.24 -1.92
C GLU A 54 4.13 -12.71 -3.30
N TYR A 55 4.02 -11.40 -3.52
CA TYR A 55 4.23 -10.77 -4.82
C TYR A 55 5.60 -10.09 -4.97
N GLY A 56 6.44 -10.11 -3.94
CA GLY A 56 7.80 -9.56 -3.98
C GLY A 56 7.83 -8.04 -4.21
N CYS A 57 6.92 -7.31 -3.57
CA CYS A 57 6.74 -5.87 -3.75
C CYS A 57 6.78 -5.11 -2.42
N VAL A 58 6.85 -3.78 -2.50
CA VAL A 58 6.63 -2.91 -1.33
C VAL A 58 5.15 -2.52 -1.26
N VAL A 59 4.55 -2.63 -0.09
CA VAL A 59 3.18 -2.21 0.18
C VAL A 59 3.18 -0.97 1.06
N ALA A 60 2.54 0.10 0.59
CA ALA A 60 2.34 1.36 1.31
C ALA A 60 0.86 1.54 1.68
N ILE A 61 0.57 1.51 2.98
CA ILE A 61 -0.78 1.60 3.54
C ILE A 61 -0.97 3.01 4.09
N SER A 62 -1.77 3.82 3.39
CA SER A 62 -1.96 5.22 3.80
C SER A 62 -2.98 5.37 4.93
N GLY A 63 -2.71 6.28 5.85
CA GLY A 63 -3.56 6.58 7.02
C GLY A 63 -3.22 7.93 7.65
N SER A 64 -3.56 8.11 8.94
CA SER A 64 -3.00 9.21 9.74
C SER A 64 -1.50 9.04 9.98
N THR A 65 -1.07 7.79 10.03
CA THR A 65 0.31 7.33 9.95
C THR A 65 0.36 6.36 8.79
N ASP A 66 1.24 6.61 7.83
CA ASP A 66 1.43 5.69 6.71
C ASP A 66 2.32 4.53 7.17
N LEU A 67 1.93 3.29 6.85
CA LEU A 67 2.68 2.08 7.17
C LEU A 67 3.22 1.46 5.89
N ILE A 68 4.51 1.19 5.84
CA ILE A 68 5.16 0.72 4.61
C ILE A 68 5.96 -0.54 4.91
N THR A 69 5.78 -1.58 4.10
CA THR A 69 6.43 -2.88 4.34
C THR A 69 6.86 -3.56 3.04
N ASP A 70 8.00 -4.25 3.10
CA ASP A 70 8.45 -5.23 2.11
C ASP A 70 8.09 -6.67 2.53
N GLY A 71 7.23 -6.82 3.54
CA GLY A 71 6.82 -8.11 4.10
C GLY A 71 7.69 -8.61 5.24
N HIS A 72 8.86 -8.02 5.47
CA HIS A 72 9.79 -8.40 6.54
C HIS A 72 9.97 -7.30 7.59
N ARG A 73 10.10 -6.05 7.14
CA ARG A 73 10.22 -4.87 8.01
C ARG A 73 9.07 -3.90 7.75
N VAL A 74 8.86 -2.99 8.70
CA VAL A 74 7.83 -1.96 8.63
C VAL A 74 8.46 -0.61 8.92
N ILE A 75 8.13 0.39 8.11
CA ILE A 75 8.45 1.81 8.32
C ILE A 75 7.15 2.53 8.61
N GLU A 76 7.16 3.38 9.64
CA GLU A 76 6.05 4.25 9.98
C GLU A 76 6.39 5.69 9.59
N VAL A 77 5.48 6.35 8.88
CA VAL A 77 5.65 7.73 8.43
C VAL A 77 4.56 8.59 9.03
N ASN A 78 4.97 9.51 9.91
CA ASN A 78 4.10 10.41 10.65
C ASN A 78 4.13 11.82 10.03
N ASN A 79 3.71 11.90 8.77
CA ASN A 79 3.66 13.15 7.99
C ASN A 79 2.23 13.45 7.52
N GLY A 80 2.05 14.63 6.92
CA GLY A 80 0.77 15.07 6.36
C GLY A 80 -0.10 15.84 7.36
N VAL A 81 -1.26 16.29 6.88
CA VAL A 81 -2.25 17.04 7.67
C VAL A 81 -3.64 16.55 7.29
N ALA A 82 -4.57 16.58 8.26
CA ALA A 82 -5.94 16.08 8.06
C ALA A 82 -6.66 16.74 6.86
N MET A 83 -6.33 17.99 6.53
CA MET A 83 -6.88 18.73 5.38
C MET A 83 -6.61 18.04 4.03
N LEU A 84 -5.60 17.16 3.91
CA LEU A 84 -5.34 16.43 2.67
C LEU A 84 -6.51 15.50 2.28
N CYS A 85 -7.33 15.08 3.24
CA CYS A 85 -8.56 14.31 2.99
C CYS A 85 -9.68 15.14 2.33
N ASP A 86 -9.62 16.47 2.44
CA ASP A 86 -10.62 17.39 1.86
C ASP A 86 -10.28 17.78 0.40
N ILE A 87 -9.13 17.36 -0.10
CA ILE A 87 -8.65 17.68 -1.45
C ILE A 87 -8.67 16.40 -2.28
N THR A 88 -9.40 16.43 -3.41
CA THR A 88 -9.46 15.29 -4.33
C THR A 88 -8.08 14.98 -4.92
N ALA A 89 -7.84 13.70 -5.21
CA ALA A 89 -6.64 13.20 -5.89
C ALA A 89 -5.29 13.39 -5.15
N THR A 90 -5.29 13.76 -3.86
CA THR A 90 -4.05 13.80 -3.05
C THR A 90 -3.35 12.44 -3.01
N GLY A 91 -4.07 11.36 -2.68
CA GLY A 91 -3.53 10.01 -2.66
C GLY A 91 -2.96 9.56 -4.01
N CYS A 92 -3.68 9.78 -5.11
CA CYS A 92 -3.21 9.45 -6.47
C CYS A 92 -1.96 10.24 -6.86
N SER A 93 -1.86 11.51 -6.43
CA SER A 93 -0.69 12.35 -6.69
C SER A 93 0.55 11.80 -5.99
N VAL A 94 0.41 11.27 -4.77
CA VAL A 94 1.54 10.62 -4.09
C VAL A 94 1.95 9.34 -4.81
N THR A 95 1.02 8.53 -5.31
CA THR A 95 1.36 7.36 -6.13
C THR A 95 2.19 7.74 -7.37
N ALA A 96 1.83 8.84 -8.05
CA ALA A 96 2.60 9.34 -9.18
C ALA A 96 4.01 9.80 -8.77
N LEU A 97 4.15 10.45 -7.60
CA LEU A 97 5.45 10.87 -7.08
C LEU A 97 6.34 9.67 -6.70
N ILE A 98 5.77 8.64 -6.08
CA ILE A 98 6.48 7.38 -5.77
C ILE A 98 7.03 6.78 -7.08
N ALA A 99 6.20 6.67 -8.12
CA ALA A 99 6.64 6.14 -9.41
C ALA A 99 7.77 6.96 -10.04
N ALA A 100 7.68 8.30 -9.96
CA ALA A 100 8.73 9.19 -10.45
C ALA A 100 10.04 9.03 -9.65
N TYR A 101 9.96 8.85 -8.33
CA TYR A 101 11.13 8.63 -7.47
C TYR A 101 11.81 7.30 -7.80
N ILE A 102 11.04 6.21 -7.95
CA ILE A 102 11.57 4.88 -8.32
C ILE A 102 12.25 4.95 -9.68
N ALA A 103 11.67 5.66 -10.65
CA ALA A 103 12.28 5.82 -11.97
C ALA A 103 13.65 6.52 -11.91
N ALA A 104 13.85 7.45 -10.97
CA ALA A 104 15.12 8.12 -10.76
C ALA A 104 16.09 7.35 -9.85
N ASN A 105 15.58 6.52 -8.93
CA ASN A 105 16.32 5.82 -7.88
C ASN A 105 15.86 4.33 -7.80
N PRO A 106 16.21 3.49 -8.80
CA PRO A 106 15.64 2.14 -8.91
C PRO A 106 16.04 1.19 -7.77
N ASP A 107 17.16 1.46 -7.10
CA ASP A 107 17.67 0.65 -5.98
C ASP A 107 17.03 1.02 -4.62
N ASP A 108 16.22 2.08 -4.56
CA ASP A 108 15.69 2.63 -3.30
C ASP A 108 14.15 2.69 -3.26
N VAL A 109 13.52 1.57 -3.62
CA VAL A 109 12.05 1.42 -3.67
C VAL A 109 11.40 1.72 -2.32
N MET A 110 12.02 1.27 -1.23
CA MET A 110 11.46 1.43 0.11
C MET A 110 11.41 2.89 0.56
N MET A 111 12.46 3.67 0.25
CA MET A 111 12.46 5.10 0.56
C MET A 111 11.58 5.90 -0.39
N ALA A 112 11.35 5.43 -1.61
CA ALA A 112 10.42 6.07 -2.53
C ALA A 112 9.00 6.20 -1.96
N THR A 113 8.64 5.32 -1.03
CA THR A 113 7.33 5.26 -0.39
C THR A 113 7.24 5.97 0.97
N ALA A 114 8.38 6.44 1.50
CA ALA A 114 8.52 6.99 2.86
C ALA A 114 8.32 8.51 2.97
#